data_AF-A0A957BY44-F1
#
_entry.id   AF-A0A957BY44-F1
#
_cell.length_a   1.000
_cell.length_b   1.000
_cell.length_c   1.000
_cell.angle_alpha   90.00
_cell.angle_beta   90.00
_cell.angle_gamma   90.00
#
_symmetry.space_group_name_H-M   'P 1'
#
loop_
_entity.id
_entity.type
_entity.pdbx_description
1 polymer ?
#
loop_
_entity_poly.entity_id
_entity_poly.type
_entity_poly.pdbx_seq_one_letter_code
_entity_poly.pdbx_strand_id
1 'polypeptide(L)'
;PLFIWDPRSRKQGERRQSLVQTIDLPATLLEYFGLDRPESMQGQPLKQTIADDIPVRETALFGIHGGHVNITDGHQVYMRAPATAENTPLFEYTLMPTHMRNLFSVQELQHIELAEPFSFTQGCRLMKIPARGNRAHEFGTLLFDLDQDPQQKNPLTDAELEKHWLQQLLAAMHANDVPAEQFERLGLPIDDSVEDHHLLLEAQYEQATKAMAPDFMAFRLPKMVNNPQLLHIAIEKLYQASEARAILDTYLPGLQALPHYAMFKQFPLGTIGVFAPQLLPAETLQKIARALDELAPEHGS
;
A
#
# COMPACT_ATOMS: atom_id res chain seq x y z
N PRO A 1 -1.84 -9.48 -16.17
CA PRO A 1 -2.28 -10.61 -17.02
C PRO A 1 -1.11 -11.61 -17.15
N LEU A 2 -1.39 -12.91 -17.13
CA LEU A 2 -0.39 -13.96 -17.25
C LEU A 2 -0.76 -14.87 -18.42
N PHE A 3 0.16 -15.01 -19.37
CA PHE A 3 0.06 -15.95 -20.49
C PHE A 3 1.32 -16.79 -20.47
N ILE A 4 1.16 -18.11 -20.45
CA ILE A 4 2.29 -19.04 -20.43
C ILE A 4 2.16 -20.00 -21.61
N TRP A 5 3.23 -20.13 -22.38
CA TRP A 5 3.41 -21.19 -23.37
C TRP A 5 4.41 -22.20 -22.82
N ASP A 6 3.94 -23.40 -22.49
CA ASP A 6 4.81 -24.52 -22.12
C ASP A 6 4.91 -25.50 -23.30
N PRO A 7 6.07 -25.60 -23.98
CA PRO A 7 6.23 -26.50 -25.12
C PRO A 7 6.14 -27.99 -24.75
N ARG A 8 6.22 -28.33 -23.45
CA ARG A 8 6.04 -29.72 -22.95
C ARG A 8 4.58 -30.17 -23.07
N SER A 9 3.63 -29.31 -22.68
CA SER A 9 2.20 -29.62 -22.71
C SER A 9 1.53 -29.23 -24.03
N ARG A 10 2.06 -28.21 -24.72
CA ARG A 10 1.55 -27.67 -25.99
C ARG A 10 0.08 -27.21 -25.96
N LYS A 11 -0.45 -26.93 -24.77
CA LYS A 11 -1.81 -26.40 -24.57
C LYS A 11 -1.91 -24.97 -25.13
N GLN A 12 -2.92 -24.70 -25.96
CA GLN A 12 -3.10 -23.42 -26.66
C GLN A 12 -4.55 -22.95 -26.55
N GLY A 13 -4.75 -21.65 -26.40
CA GLY A 13 -6.09 -21.04 -26.39
C GLY A 13 -6.97 -21.46 -25.21
N GLU A 14 -6.43 -22.16 -24.21
CA GLU A 14 -7.15 -22.59 -23.02
C GLU A 14 -6.92 -21.61 -21.86
N ARG A 15 -7.85 -21.63 -20.89
CA ARG A 15 -7.76 -20.91 -19.63
C ARG A 15 -7.62 -21.91 -18.48
N ARG A 16 -7.04 -21.44 -17.38
CA ARG A 16 -6.88 -22.17 -16.12
C ARG A 16 -7.56 -21.37 -15.02
N GLN A 17 -8.19 -22.06 -14.08
CA GLN A 17 -8.84 -21.46 -12.90
C GLN A 17 -7.95 -21.52 -11.66
N SER A 18 -6.94 -22.39 -11.66
CA SER A 18 -6.03 -22.55 -10.53
C SER A 18 -5.32 -21.25 -10.14
N LEU A 19 -5.23 -21.01 -8.83
CA LEU A 19 -4.57 -19.84 -8.26
C LEU A 19 -3.04 -19.96 -8.36
N VAL A 20 -2.41 -19.02 -9.07
CA VAL A 20 -0.96 -18.95 -9.25
C VAL A 20 -0.38 -17.61 -8.77
N GLN A 21 0.91 -17.56 -8.44
CA GLN A 21 1.60 -16.35 -8.01
C GLN A 21 2.88 -16.12 -8.84
N THR A 22 3.36 -14.87 -8.90
CA THR A 22 4.59 -14.55 -9.65
C THR A 22 5.82 -15.34 -9.18
N ILE A 23 5.87 -15.71 -7.89
CA ILE A 23 6.94 -16.54 -7.31
C ILE A 23 6.99 -17.96 -7.91
N ASP A 24 5.92 -18.42 -8.57
CA ASP A 24 5.89 -19.72 -9.24
C ASP A 24 6.64 -19.74 -10.56
N LEU A 25 6.84 -18.58 -11.18
CA LEU A 25 7.53 -18.46 -12.45
C LEU A 25 8.99 -18.95 -12.35
N PRO A 26 9.83 -18.48 -11.41
CA PRO A 26 11.18 -19.02 -11.26
C PRO A 26 11.17 -20.50 -10.88
N ALA A 27 10.25 -20.97 -10.03
CA ALA A 27 10.14 -22.39 -9.67
C ALA A 27 9.83 -23.27 -10.90
N THR A 28 8.93 -22.80 -11.76
CA THR A 28 8.57 -23.46 -13.03
C THR A 28 9.75 -23.51 -13.99
N LEU A 29 10.54 -22.43 -14.08
CA LEU A 29 11.71 -22.37 -14.94
C LEU A 29 12.82 -23.31 -14.44
N LEU A 30 13.11 -23.34 -13.14
CA LEU A 30 14.10 -24.26 -12.57
C LEU A 30 13.74 -25.71 -12.88
N GLU A 31 12.47 -26.10 -12.64
CA GLU A 31 11.99 -27.44 -12.97
C GLU A 31 12.07 -27.72 -14.48
N TYR A 32 11.72 -26.75 -15.32
CA TYR A 32 11.79 -26.88 -16.78
C TYR A 32 13.20 -27.22 -17.26
N PHE A 33 14.22 -26.60 -16.65
CA PHE A 33 15.63 -26.83 -16.98
C PHE A 33 16.28 -27.98 -16.19
N GLY A 34 15.52 -28.69 -15.34
CA GLY A 34 16.04 -29.79 -14.52
C GLY A 34 17.01 -29.33 -13.43
N LEU A 35 16.83 -28.11 -12.91
CA LEU A 35 17.61 -27.54 -11.81
C LEU A 35 16.88 -27.67 -10.49
N ASP A 36 17.62 -27.89 -9.41
CA ASP A 36 17.09 -27.96 -8.05
C ASP A 36 16.58 -26.59 -7.59
N ARG A 37 15.50 -26.61 -6.79
CA ARG A 37 14.99 -25.41 -6.12
C ARG A 37 15.72 -25.20 -4.79
N PRO A 38 16.08 -23.95 -4.42
CA PRO A 38 16.51 -23.65 -3.06
C PRO A 38 15.45 -24.08 -2.04
N GLU A 39 15.87 -24.58 -0.88
CA GLU A 39 14.97 -25.03 0.18
C GLU A 39 14.02 -23.92 0.66
N SER A 40 14.49 -22.67 0.70
CA SER A 40 13.70 -21.50 1.09
C SER A 40 12.74 -21.00 0.01
N MET A 41 12.70 -21.62 -1.18
CA MET A 41 11.82 -21.20 -2.27
C MET A 41 10.39 -21.71 -2.03
N GLN A 42 9.43 -20.78 -1.91
CA GLN A 42 8.02 -21.11 -1.70
C GLN A 42 7.22 -21.27 -3.01
N GLY A 43 7.73 -20.76 -4.14
CA GLY A 43 7.09 -20.91 -5.44
C GLY A 43 6.98 -22.37 -5.88
N GLN A 44 5.87 -22.71 -6.54
CA GLN A 44 5.59 -24.07 -7.01
C GLN A 44 5.67 -24.18 -8.54
N PRO A 45 6.23 -25.26 -9.10
CA PRO A 45 6.26 -25.47 -10.54
C PRO A 45 4.84 -25.61 -11.12
N LEU A 46 4.56 -24.86 -12.17
CA LEU A 46 3.23 -24.83 -12.79
C LEU A 46 3.03 -25.86 -13.90
N LYS A 47 3.94 -26.83 -14.06
CA LYS A 47 3.87 -27.81 -15.17
C LYS A 47 2.51 -28.51 -15.25
N GLN A 48 2.05 -29.06 -14.12
CA GLN A 48 0.77 -29.76 -14.03
C GLN A 48 -0.42 -28.80 -14.08
N THR A 49 -0.29 -27.61 -13.50
CA THR A 49 -1.31 -26.55 -13.59
C THR A 49 -1.53 -26.10 -15.03
N ILE A 50 -0.45 -25.92 -15.79
CA ILE A 50 -0.53 -25.56 -17.21
C ILE A 50 -1.13 -26.71 -18.02
N ALA A 51 -0.71 -27.96 -17.77
CA ALA A 51 -1.21 -29.11 -18.51
C ALA A 51 -2.70 -29.39 -18.24
N ASP A 52 -3.07 -29.48 -16.97
CA ASP A 52 -4.30 -30.15 -16.51
C ASP A 52 -5.11 -29.32 -15.49
N ASP A 53 -4.74 -28.06 -15.24
CA ASP A 53 -5.38 -27.19 -14.24
C ASP A 53 -5.36 -27.76 -12.81
N ILE A 54 -4.31 -28.51 -12.48
CA ILE A 54 -4.09 -29.00 -11.12
C ILE A 54 -3.64 -27.82 -10.23
N PRO A 55 -4.33 -27.54 -9.11
CA PRO A 55 -3.98 -26.42 -8.23
C PRO A 55 -2.67 -26.68 -7.51
N VAL A 56 -1.89 -25.62 -7.29
CA VAL A 56 -0.64 -25.65 -6.48
C VAL A 56 -0.81 -25.02 -5.09
N ARG A 57 -1.95 -24.39 -4.84
CA ARG A 57 -2.31 -23.74 -3.57
C ARG A 57 -3.81 -23.53 -3.50
N GLU A 58 -4.30 -23.36 -2.27
CA GLU A 58 -5.69 -22.99 -2.00
C GLU A 58 -5.83 -21.47 -1.84
N THR A 59 -4.86 -20.81 -1.21
CA THR A 59 -4.88 -19.37 -0.97
C THR A 59 -3.58 -18.69 -1.40
N ALA A 60 -3.66 -17.40 -1.76
CA ALA A 60 -2.51 -16.58 -2.14
C ALA A 60 -2.44 -15.32 -1.28
N LEU A 61 -1.29 -15.12 -0.63
CA LEU A 61 -0.95 -13.92 0.14
C LEU A 61 -0.40 -12.83 -0.80
N PHE A 62 -0.86 -11.59 -0.66
CA PHE A 62 -0.33 -10.44 -1.40
C PHE A 62 -0.54 -9.13 -0.62
N GLY A 63 0.15 -8.07 -1.01
CA GLY A 63 0.01 -6.78 -0.35
C GLY A 63 1.10 -5.80 -0.73
N ILE A 64 1.21 -4.74 0.07
CA ILE A 64 2.27 -3.73 -0.04
C ILE A 64 2.87 -3.51 1.35
N HIS A 65 4.18 -3.31 1.42
CA HIS A 65 4.85 -2.99 2.68
C HIS A 65 4.19 -1.77 3.34
N GLY A 66 3.92 -1.88 4.64
CA GLY A 66 3.22 -0.85 5.41
C GLY A 66 1.77 -0.59 5.00
N GLY A 67 1.16 -1.43 4.17
CA GLY A 67 -0.26 -1.36 3.81
C GLY A 67 -1.07 -2.54 4.34
N HIS A 68 -2.11 -2.91 3.59
CA HIS A 68 -2.89 -4.11 3.85
C HIS A 68 -2.07 -5.38 3.62
N VAL A 69 -2.40 -6.41 4.40
CA VAL A 69 -1.99 -7.78 4.14
C VAL A 69 -3.23 -8.52 3.66
N ASN A 70 -3.20 -8.99 2.42
CA ASN A 70 -4.36 -9.53 1.73
C ASN A 70 -4.18 -11.02 1.47
N ILE A 71 -5.28 -11.74 1.47
CA ILE A 71 -5.34 -13.15 1.14
C ILE A 71 -6.60 -13.44 0.31
N THR A 72 -6.50 -14.37 -0.63
CA THR A 72 -7.60 -14.76 -1.52
C THR A 72 -7.50 -16.24 -1.88
N ASP A 73 -8.64 -16.89 -2.12
CA ASP A 73 -8.75 -18.23 -2.71
C ASP A 73 -9.14 -18.19 -4.19
N GLY A 74 -9.31 -16.99 -4.76
CA GLY A 74 -9.80 -16.76 -6.12
C GLY A 74 -11.30 -16.45 -6.20
N HIS A 75 -12.08 -16.81 -5.18
CA HIS A 75 -13.52 -16.55 -5.09
C HIS A 75 -13.87 -15.43 -4.12
N GLN A 76 -13.09 -15.29 -3.05
CA GLN A 76 -13.20 -14.20 -2.10
C GLN A 76 -11.83 -13.57 -1.87
N VAL A 77 -11.82 -12.30 -1.45
CA VAL A 77 -10.60 -11.59 -1.08
C VAL A 77 -10.78 -10.89 0.24
N TYR A 78 -9.94 -11.26 1.21
CA TYR A 78 -9.84 -10.60 2.51
C TYR A 78 -8.62 -9.66 2.52
N MET A 79 -8.82 -8.44 2.98
CA MET A 79 -7.79 -7.38 3.00
C MET A 79 -7.67 -6.82 4.42
N ARG A 80 -6.67 -7.27 5.18
CA ARG A 80 -6.44 -6.83 6.56
C ARG A 80 -5.72 -5.49 6.60
N ALA A 81 -6.39 -4.46 7.09
CA ALA A 81 -5.77 -3.15 7.34
C ALA A 81 -4.99 -3.13 8.67
N PRO A 82 -4.14 -2.12 8.90
CA PRO A 82 -3.58 -1.86 10.23
C PRO A 82 -4.70 -1.67 11.26
N ALA A 83 -4.48 -2.16 12.48
CA ALA A 83 -5.46 -2.06 13.55
C ALA A 83 -5.73 -0.60 13.96
N THR A 84 -4.70 0.25 13.91
CA THR A 84 -4.78 1.66 14.30
C THR A 84 -4.24 2.61 13.21
N ALA A 85 -4.58 3.89 13.34
CA ALA A 85 -4.20 4.96 12.40
C ALA A 85 -2.70 5.22 12.36
N GLU A 86 -1.99 4.95 13.45
CA GLU A 86 -0.54 5.11 13.55
C GLU A 86 0.19 4.14 12.60
N ASN A 87 -0.41 2.98 12.31
CA ASN A 87 0.16 1.94 11.43
C ASN A 87 1.57 1.53 11.87
N THR A 88 1.72 1.36 13.18
CA THR A 88 2.94 0.97 13.89
C THR A 88 2.64 -0.20 14.82
N PRO A 89 3.66 -0.96 15.24
CA PRO A 89 5.06 -0.91 14.80
C PRO A 89 5.25 -1.35 13.35
N LEU A 90 6.25 -0.80 12.64
CA LEU A 90 6.61 -1.21 11.28
C LEU A 90 8.12 -1.04 11.07
N PHE A 91 8.74 -2.03 10.41
CA PHE A 91 10.18 -2.02 10.15
C PHE A 91 10.50 -2.45 8.71
N GLU A 92 11.68 -2.04 8.26
CA GLU A 92 12.36 -2.58 7.10
C GLU A 92 13.48 -3.53 7.53
N TYR A 93 13.63 -4.62 6.76
CA TYR A 93 14.60 -5.68 6.99
C TYR A 93 15.52 -5.81 5.79
N THR A 94 16.78 -5.40 5.92
CA THR A 94 17.70 -5.36 4.77
C THR A 94 19.17 -5.48 5.17
N LEU A 95 19.98 -6.03 4.25
CA LEU A 95 21.44 -5.94 4.29
C LEU A 95 21.99 -4.80 3.41
N MET A 96 21.11 -4.18 2.60
CA MET A 96 21.45 -3.07 1.72
C MET A 96 20.85 -1.77 2.27
N PRO A 97 21.67 -0.78 2.69
CA PRO A 97 21.18 0.47 3.28
C PRO A 97 20.66 1.45 2.22
N THR A 98 19.69 1.02 1.42
CA THR A 98 19.06 1.81 0.35
C THR A 98 17.54 1.69 0.44
N HIS A 99 16.84 2.82 0.35
CA HIS A 99 15.47 2.89 -0.14
C HIS A 99 15.43 2.59 -1.64
N MET A 100 14.24 2.40 -2.22
CA MET A 100 14.07 2.14 -3.66
C MET A 100 14.72 3.20 -4.57
N ARG A 101 14.78 4.47 -4.14
CA ARG A 101 15.24 5.60 -4.97
C ARG A 101 16.40 6.41 -4.36
N ASN A 102 16.84 6.08 -3.15
CA ASN A 102 17.81 6.86 -2.40
C ASN A 102 18.46 6.02 -1.30
N LEU A 103 19.52 6.54 -0.68
CA LEU A 103 20.10 5.95 0.52
C LEU A 103 19.21 6.24 1.75
N PHE A 104 19.31 5.43 2.80
CA PHE A 104 18.81 5.83 4.12
C PHE A 104 19.53 7.09 4.58
N SER A 105 18.79 7.95 5.29
CA SER A 105 19.34 9.10 5.98
C SER A 105 20.18 8.69 7.20
N VAL A 106 21.05 9.58 7.65
CA VAL A 106 21.83 9.36 8.88
C VAL A 106 20.91 9.14 10.08
N GLN A 107 19.79 9.87 10.16
CA GLN A 107 18.82 9.77 11.26
C GLN A 107 18.15 8.40 11.32
N GLU A 108 17.77 7.81 10.18
CA GLU A 108 17.21 6.45 10.13
C GLU A 108 18.23 5.42 10.61
N LEU A 109 19.51 5.61 10.26
CA LEU A 109 20.58 4.67 10.60
C LEU A 109 21.07 4.76 12.07
N GLN A 110 20.74 5.84 12.79
CA GLN A 110 21.13 6.00 14.20
C GLN A 110 20.39 5.06 15.15
N HIS A 111 19.27 4.48 14.71
CA HIS A 111 18.39 3.65 15.53
C HIS A 111 18.20 2.24 14.96
N ILE A 112 19.17 1.75 14.17
CA ILE A 112 19.10 0.38 13.66
C ILE A 112 19.29 -0.65 14.77
N GLU A 113 18.59 -1.75 14.64
CA GLU A 113 18.82 -2.97 15.39
C GLU A 113 19.25 -4.09 14.43
N LEU A 114 19.74 -5.21 14.98
CA LEU A 114 19.97 -6.43 14.20
C LEU A 114 18.91 -7.45 14.55
N ALA A 115 18.08 -7.80 13.58
CA ALA A 115 17.11 -8.88 13.73
C ALA A 115 17.81 -10.24 13.74
N GLU A 116 17.16 -11.21 14.38
CA GLU A 116 17.53 -12.62 14.19
C GLU A 116 17.20 -13.07 12.76
N PRO A 117 17.89 -14.09 12.23
CA PRO A 117 17.67 -14.54 10.86
C PRO A 117 16.26 -15.11 10.68
N PHE A 118 15.59 -14.70 9.60
CA PHE A 118 14.40 -15.40 9.11
C PHE A 118 14.80 -16.70 8.41
N SER A 119 13.87 -17.66 8.33
CA SER A 119 13.98 -18.95 7.66
C SER A 119 14.56 -18.86 6.24
N PHE A 120 14.24 -17.81 5.49
CA PHE A 120 14.72 -17.58 4.12
C PHE A 120 16.02 -16.79 4.01
N THR A 121 16.58 -16.30 5.12
CA THR A 121 17.81 -15.47 5.14
C THR A 121 19.09 -16.29 5.31
N GLN A 122 19.00 -17.62 5.35
CA GLN A 122 20.16 -18.53 5.38
C GLN A 122 21.13 -18.25 6.55
N GLY A 123 20.59 -17.84 7.70
CA GLY A 123 21.38 -17.52 8.91
C GLY A 123 21.95 -16.10 8.95
N CYS A 124 21.72 -15.28 7.92
CA CYS A 124 22.16 -13.88 7.93
C CYS A 124 21.21 -13.01 8.76
N ARG A 125 21.77 -12.26 9.72
CA ARG A 125 21.05 -11.22 10.45
C ARG A 125 20.85 -9.99 9.57
N LEU A 126 19.67 -9.39 9.63
CA LEU A 126 19.32 -8.20 8.84
C LEU A 126 19.34 -6.94 9.71
N MET A 127 19.60 -5.78 9.12
CA MET A 127 19.27 -4.51 9.78
C MET A 127 17.76 -4.42 9.93
N LYS A 128 17.30 -4.11 11.14
CA LYS A 128 15.92 -3.76 11.47
C LYS A 128 15.85 -2.26 11.65
N ILE A 129 15.15 -1.58 10.75
CA ILE A 129 15.10 -0.12 10.66
C ILE A 129 13.65 0.33 10.84
N PRO A 130 13.33 1.21 11.80
CA PRO A 130 11.98 1.74 11.95
C PRO A 130 11.49 2.39 10.65
N ALA A 131 10.29 2.02 10.22
CA ALA A 131 9.70 2.48 8.96
C ALA A 131 8.35 3.17 9.20
N ARG A 132 7.84 3.84 8.16
CA ARG A 132 6.52 4.47 8.18
C ARG A 132 5.64 3.84 7.11
N GLY A 133 4.46 3.37 7.53
CA GLY A 133 3.50 2.76 6.62
C GLY A 133 2.74 3.79 5.79
N ASN A 134 1.90 3.29 4.90
CA ASN A 134 0.98 4.12 4.14
C ASN A 134 -0.29 4.41 4.95
N ARG A 135 -1.28 5.07 4.33
CA ARG A 135 -2.57 5.41 4.96
C ARG A 135 -3.61 4.28 4.89
N ALA A 136 -3.17 3.02 4.84
CA ALA A 136 -4.06 1.85 4.69
C ALA A 136 -5.16 1.76 5.74
N HIS A 137 -4.89 2.23 6.98
CA HIS A 137 -5.91 2.27 8.01
C HIS A 137 -7.14 3.07 7.56
N GLU A 138 -6.98 4.21 6.88
CA GLU A 138 -8.10 5.03 6.39
C GLU A 138 -9.05 4.27 5.44
N PHE A 139 -8.56 3.21 4.78
CA PHE A 139 -9.36 2.36 3.87
C PHE A 139 -10.04 1.19 4.58
N GLY A 140 -9.67 0.91 5.83
CA GLY A 140 -10.25 -0.16 6.64
C GLY A 140 -9.98 -1.58 6.13
N THR A 141 -10.38 -2.54 6.94
CA THR A 141 -10.38 -3.97 6.61
C THR A 141 -11.57 -4.27 5.71
N LEU A 142 -11.34 -5.06 4.66
CA LEU A 142 -12.34 -5.33 3.63
C LEU A 142 -12.43 -6.83 3.33
N LEU A 143 -13.63 -7.28 2.96
CA LEU A 143 -13.88 -8.63 2.48
C LEU A 143 -14.86 -8.56 1.31
N PHE A 144 -14.55 -9.23 0.20
CA PHE A 144 -15.43 -9.26 -0.97
C PHE A 144 -15.63 -10.69 -1.47
N ASP A 145 -16.82 -10.96 -1.98
CA ASP A 145 -17.14 -12.13 -2.81
C ASP A 145 -16.95 -11.72 -4.28
N LEU A 146 -15.94 -12.28 -4.95
CA LEU A 146 -15.57 -11.95 -6.32
C LEU A 146 -16.48 -12.61 -7.37
N ASP A 147 -17.20 -13.69 -7.00
CA ASP A 147 -18.15 -14.32 -7.90
C ASP A 147 -19.39 -13.44 -8.09
N GLN A 148 -19.84 -12.78 -7.02
CA GLN A 148 -21.00 -11.88 -7.04
C GLN A 148 -20.63 -10.41 -7.20
N ASP A 149 -19.45 -10.01 -6.74
CA ASP A 149 -18.95 -8.64 -6.78
C ASP A 149 -17.51 -8.57 -7.33
N PRO A 150 -17.31 -8.91 -8.63
CA PRO A 150 -15.99 -8.88 -9.26
C PRO A 150 -15.37 -7.48 -9.32
N GLN A 151 -16.17 -6.43 -9.06
CA GLN A 151 -15.71 -5.04 -9.03
C GLN A 151 -15.41 -4.54 -7.62
N GLN A 152 -15.57 -5.38 -6.59
CA GLN A 152 -15.26 -5.07 -5.19
C GLN A 152 -15.92 -3.76 -4.72
N LYS A 153 -17.23 -3.64 -4.92
CA LYS A 153 -18.04 -2.45 -4.61
C LYS A 153 -18.79 -2.56 -3.29
N ASN A 154 -19.07 -3.75 -2.82
CA ASN A 154 -19.95 -4.02 -1.69
C ASN A 154 -19.21 -4.93 -0.68
N PRO A 155 -18.45 -4.36 0.26
CA PRO A 155 -17.73 -5.15 1.23
C PRO A 155 -18.68 -5.87 2.19
N LEU A 156 -18.33 -7.11 2.53
CA LEU A 156 -19.07 -7.95 3.47
C LEU A 156 -18.71 -7.60 4.92
N THR A 157 -19.70 -7.75 5.80
CA THR A 157 -19.53 -7.69 7.26
C THR A 157 -20.10 -8.97 7.87
N ASP A 158 -19.25 -9.99 8.00
CA ASP A 158 -19.61 -11.28 8.56
C ASP A 158 -18.48 -11.73 9.51
N ALA A 159 -18.81 -11.81 10.80
CA ALA A 159 -17.84 -12.10 11.85
C ALA A 159 -17.28 -13.52 11.77
N GLU A 160 -18.10 -14.51 11.42
CA GLU A 160 -17.64 -15.90 11.34
C GLU A 160 -16.81 -16.13 10.07
N LEU A 161 -17.18 -15.47 8.98
CA LEU A 161 -16.38 -15.47 7.77
C LEU A 161 -15.06 -14.71 7.96
N GLU A 162 -15.04 -13.61 8.72
CA GLU A 162 -13.80 -12.94 9.09
C GLU A 162 -12.90 -13.84 9.93
N LYS A 163 -13.43 -14.54 10.95
CA LYS A 163 -12.63 -15.52 11.73
C LYS A 163 -12.01 -16.58 10.83
N HIS A 164 -12.77 -17.10 9.87
CA HIS A 164 -12.25 -18.06 8.88
C HIS A 164 -11.07 -17.47 8.09
N TRP A 165 -11.23 -16.26 7.54
CA TRP A 165 -10.17 -15.60 6.78
C TRP A 165 -8.96 -15.19 7.64
N LEU A 166 -9.16 -14.85 8.91
CA LEU A 166 -8.08 -14.60 9.85
C LEU A 166 -7.25 -15.85 10.09
N GLN A 167 -7.87 -17.03 10.25
CA GLN A 167 -7.14 -18.29 10.39
C GLN A 167 -6.28 -18.59 9.15
N GLN A 168 -6.84 -18.40 7.94
CA GLN A 168 -6.09 -18.58 6.69
C GLN A 168 -4.93 -17.57 6.57
N LEU A 169 -5.17 -16.32 6.97
CA LEU A 169 -4.16 -15.26 6.96
C LEU A 169 -3.02 -15.56 7.94
N LEU A 170 -3.34 -15.98 9.17
CA LEU A 170 -2.35 -16.32 10.20
C LEU A 170 -1.50 -17.51 9.76
N ALA A 171 -2.10 -18.57 9.25
CA ALA A 171 -1.37 -19.70 8.70
C ALA A 171 -0.40 -19.27 7.57
N ALA A 172 -0.85 -18.39 6.67
CA ALA A 172 0.00 -17.83 5.62
C ALA A 172 1.12 -16.94 6.19
N MET A 173 0.85 -16.13 7.21
CA MET A 173 1.85 -15.28 7.87
C MET A 173 2.92 -16.12 8.58
N HIS A 174 2.53 -17.16 9.32
CA HIS A 174 3.48 -18.10 9.93
C HIS A 174 4.30 -18.84 8.89
N ALA A 175 3.70 -19.30 7.79
CA ALA A 175 4.42 -19.94 6.70
C ALA A 175 5.45 -19.02 6.02
N ASN A 176 5.26 -17.70 6.11
CA ASN A 176 6.18 -16.67 5.60
C ASN A 176 7.16 -16.14 6.66
N ASP A 177 7.19 -16.75 7.85
CA ASP A 177 8.07 -16.35 8.96
C ASP A 177 7.96 -14.85 9.28
N VAL A 178 6.71 -14.37 9.31
CA VAL A 178 6.40 -12.97 9.58
C VAL A 178 6.82 -12.62 11.02
N PRO A 179 7.48 -11.48 11.26
CA PRO A 179 7.91 -11.10 12.60
C PRO A 179 6.75 -10.67 13.50
N ALA A 180 6.92 -10.86 14.82
CA ALA A 180 5.89 -10.63 15.83
C ALA A 180 5.22 -9.25 15.77
N GLU A 181 6.01 -8.20 15.51
CA GLU A 181 5.47 -6.84 15.45
C GLU A 181 4.49 -6.60 14.28
N GLN A 182 4.53 -7.43 13.24
CA GLN A 182 3.55 -7.36 12.17
C GLN A 182 2.18 -7.88 12.62
N PHE A 183 2.13 -8.85 13.54
CA PHE A 183 0.88 -9.29 14.17
C PHE A 183 0.33 -8.17 15.05
N GLU A 184 1.19 -7.51 15.83
CA GLU A 184 0.81 -6.33 16.64
C GLU A 184 0.24 -5.20 15.78
N ARG A 185 0.94 -4.82 14.70
CA ARG A 185 0.49 -3.76 13.76
C ARG A 185 -0.90 -4.03 13.19
N LEU A 186 -1.20 -5.30 12.94
CA LEU A 186 -2.48 -5.74 12.38
C LEU A 186 -3.52 -6.03 13.45
N GLY A 187 -3.18 -5.97 14.74
CA GLY A 187 -4.05 -6.35 15.85
C GLY A 187 -4.47 -7.81 15.74
N LEU A 188 -3.51 -8.70 15.52
CA LEU A 188 -3.71 -10.14 15.36
C LEU A 188 -2.95 -10.93 16.45
N PRO A 189 -3.47 -12.09 16.87
CA PRO A 189 -2.77 -12.96 17.80
C PRO A 189 -1.65 -13.72 17.09
N ILE A 190 -0.51 -13.90 17.76
CA ILE A 190 0.64 -14.67 17.22
C ILE A 190 0.51 -16.18 17.49
N ASP A 191 -0.41 -16.59 18.35
CA ASP A 191 -0.65 -17.97 18.80
C ASP A 191 -1.92 -18.58 18.17
N ASP A 192 -2.40 -17.97 17.09
CA ASP A 192 -3.58 -18.39 16.31
C ASP A 192 -4.93 -18.32 17.06
N SER A 193 -4.97 -17.80 18.30
CA SER A 193 -6.20 -17.71 19.09
C SER A 193 -7.05 -16.50 18.70
N VAL A 194 -7.72 -16.60 17.54
CA VAL A 194 -8.64 -15.54 17.06
C VAL A 194 -9.85 -15.42 17.98
N GLU A 195 -10.14 -14.17 18.37
CA GLU A 195 -11.25 -13.78 19.25
C GLU A 195 -11.98 -12.58 18.65
N ASP A 196 -13.18 -12.28 19.15
CA ASP A 196 -14.05 -11.21 18.60
C ASP A 196 -13.37 -9.83 18.58
N HIS A 197 -12.48 -9.54 19.54
CA HIS A 197 -11.76 -8.26 19.59
C HIS A 197 -10.70 -8.09 18.49
N HIS A 198 -10.36 -9.16 17.78
CA HIS A 198 -9.46 -9.13 16.62
C HIS A 198 -10.19 -8.80 15.31
N LEU A 199 -11.52 -8.84 15.29
CA LEU A 199 -12.33 -8.61 14.10
C LEU A 199 -12.39 -7.11 13.77
N LEU A 200 -12.15 -6.76 12.51
CA LEU A 200 -12.09 -5.37 12.06
C LEU A 200 -13.06 -5.04 10.94
N LEU A 201 -13.76 -6.00 10.32
CA LEU A 201 -14.71 -5.69 9.25
C LEU A 201 -15.81 -4.75 9.74
N GLU A 202 -16.46 -5.09 10.86
CA GLU A 202 -17.51 -4.24 11.44
C GLU A 202 -16.91 -2.97 12.07
N ALA A 203 -15.82 -3.11 12.84
CA ALA A 203 -15.19 -2.00 13.55
C ALA A 203 -14.66 -0.90 12.60
N GLN A 204 -14.22 -1.27 11.40
CA GLN A 204 -13.70 -0.35 10.38
C GLN A 204 -14.67 -0.14 9.21
N TYR A 205 -15.91 -0.63 9.28
CA TYR A 205 -16.87 -0.58 8.17
C TYR A 205 -17.18 0.85 7.73
N GLU A 206 -17.38 1.78 8.68
CA GLU A 206 -17.71 3.17 8.38
C GLU A 206 -16.59 3.86 7.59
N GLN A 207 -15.35 3.74 8.08
CA GLN A 207 -14.19 4.34 7.40
C GLN A 207 -13.93 3.67 6.04
N ALA A 208 -14.07 2.34 5.95
CA ALA A 208 -13.93 1.60 4.70
C ALA A 208 -14.95 2.03 3.64
N THR A 209 -16.22 2.13 4.02
CA THR A 209 -17.30 2.58 3.12
C THR A 209 -17.09 4.02 2.67
N LYS A 210 -16.68 4.88 3.60
CA LYS A 210 -16.29 6.26 3.27
C LYS A 210 -15.11 6.26 2.30
N ALA A 211 -14.16 5.34 2.46
CA ALA A 211 -12.99 5.24 1.61
C ALA A 211 -13.26 4.83 0.17
N MET A 212 -14.33 4.05 -0.02
CA MET A 212 -14.79 3.59 -1.32
C MET A 212 -15.64 4.63 -2.07
N ALA A 213 -16.05 5.71 -1.40
CA ALA A 213 -16.80 6.78 -2.05
C ALA A 213 -15.96 7.40 -3.19
N PRO A 214 -16.55 7.71 -4.36
CA PRO A 214 -15.83 8.29 -5.49
C PRO A 214 -15.01 9.52 -5.13
N ASP A 215 -15.45 10.28 -4.12
CA ASP A 215 -14.84 11.52 -3.70
C ASP A 215 -13.72 11.37 -2.67
N PHE A 216 -13.56 10.19 -2.05
CA PHE A 216 -12.59 9.98 -0.97
C PHE A 216 -11.14 10.14 -1.39
N MET A 217 -10.79 9.51 -2.53
CA MET A 217 -9.51 9.70 -3.20
C MET A 217 -9.59 10.79 -4.28
N ALA A 218 -10.76 11.40 -4.49
CA ALA A 218 -10.88 12.57 -5.34
C ALA A 218 -10.32 13.81 -4.63
N PHE A 219 -9.03 13.76 -4.31
CA PHE A 219 -8.24 14.95 -4.45
C PHE A 219 -8.17 15.29 -5.94
N ARG A 220 -9.20 15.98 -6.43
CA ARG A 220 -9.03 16.77 -7.63
C ARG A 220 -8.25 17.98 -7.18
N LEU A 221 -7.02 18.13 -7.68
CA LEU A 221 -6.43 19.46 -7.77
C LEU A 221 -7.55 20.40 -8.25
N PRO A 222 -7.80 21.51 -7.56
CA PRO A 222 -8.90 22.37 -7.92
C PRO A 222 -8.81 22.71 -9.41
N LYS A 223 -9.92 22.57 -10.13
CA LYS A 223 -9.93 22.92 -11.55
C LYS A 223 -9.81 24.44 -11.66
N MET A 224 -8.71 24.88 -12.23
CA MET A 224 -8.43 26.27 -12.57
C MET A 224 -8.54 26.43 -14.09
N VAL A 225 -9.22 27.47 -14.54
CA VAL A 225 -9.50 27.77 -15.96
C VAL A 225 -8.46 28.73 -16.52
N ASN A 226 -8.10 29.75 -15.76
CA ASN A 226 -7.24 30.84 -16.23
C ASN A 226 -5.77 30.60 -15.90
N ASN A 227 -5.48 30.08 -14.70
CA ASN A 227 -4.12 29.97 -14.16
C ASN A 227 -3.76 28.57 -13.59
N PRO A 228 -4.08 27.44 -14.27
CA PRO A 228 -3.86 26.09 -13.72
C PRO A 228 -2.39 25.77 -13.38
N GLN A 229 -1.44 26.43 -14.03
CA GLN A 229 -0.02 26.30 -13.75
C GLN A 229 0.35 26.65 -12.31
N LEU A 230 -0.39 27.55 -11.65
CA LEU A 230 -0.04 28.05 -10.31
C LEU A 230 -0.12 26.95 -9.23
N LEU A 231 -0.93 25.91 -9.41
CA LEU A 231 -0.95 24.75 -8.52
C LEU A 231 0.31 23.88 -8.61
N HIS A 232 1.05 24.00 -9.70
CA HIS A 232 2.24 23.21 -9.99
C HIS A 232 3.54 23.97 -9.71
N ILE A 233 3.46 25.19 -9.18
CA ILE A 233 4.59 26.03 -8.83
C ILE A 233 4.92 25.88 -7.34
N ALA A 234 6.21 25.84 -7.03
CA ALA A 234 6.72 25.79 -5.67
C ALA A 234 6.19 26.95 -4.82
N ILE A 235 5.83 26.68 -3.56
CA ILE A 235 5.31 27.71 -2.65
C ILE A 235 6.23 28.94 -2.57
N GLU A 236 7.55 28.74 -2.50
CA GLU A 236 8.50 29.87 -2.43
C GLU A 236 8.45 30.77 -3.67
N LYS A 237 8.13 30.22 -4.85
CA LYS A 237 7.97 31.00 -6.09
C LYS A 237 6.64 31.74 -6.10
N LEU A 238 5.56 31.13 -5.60
CA LEU A 238 4.27 31.81 -5.46
C LEU A 238 4.36 33.02 -4.53
N TYR A 239 5.13 32.93 -3.45
CA TYR A 239 5.39 34.06 -2.53
C TYR A 239 6.18 35.22 -3.16
N GLN A 240 6.80 35.04 -4.34
CA GLN A 240 7.49 36.12 -5.04
C GLN A 240 6.54 37.06 -5.78
N ALA A 241 5.35 36.58 -6.16
CA ALA A 241 4.30 37.41 -6.76
C ALA A 241 3.46 38.06 -5.65
N SER A 242 3.37 39.39 -5.63
CA SER A 242 2.72 40.15 -4.55
C SER A 242 1.24 39.78 -4.36
N GLU A 243 0.54 39.48 -5.46
CA GLU A 243 -0.89 39.15 -5.46
C GLU A 243 -1.13 37.72 -4.96
N ALA A 244 -0.36 36.75 -5.43
CA ALA A 244 -0.40 35.38 -4.94
C ALA A 244 0.03 35.29 -3.46
N ARG A 245 1.02 36.08 -3.04
CA ARG A 245 1.42 36.21 -1.64
C ARG A 245 0.27 36.65 -0.75
N ALA A 246 -0.48 37.69 -1.14
CA ALA A 246 -1.62 38.17 -0.35
C ALA A 246 -2.69 37.08 -0.16
N ILE A 247 -2.93 36.28 -1.21
CA ILE A 247 -3.85 35.13 -1.16
C ILE A 247 -3.31 34.06 -0.19
N LEU A 248 -2.04 33.69 -0.31
CA LEU A 248 -1.43 32.69 0.57
C LEU A 248 -1.41 33.15 2.04
N ASP A 249 -1.07 34.41 2.32
CA ASP A 249 -1.07 34.96 3.68
C ASP A 249 -2.48 34.99 4.29
N THR A 250 -3.53 35.15 3.46
CA THR A 250 -4.94 35.13 3.89
C THR A 250 -5.40 33.73 4.29
N TYR A 251 -5.09 32.72 3.47
CA TYR A 251 -5.62 31.36 3.65
C TYR A 251 -4.68 30.41 4.39
N LEU A 252 -3.39 30.72 4.46
CA LEU A 252 -2.37 29.95 5.18
C LEU A 252 -1.55 30.88 6.10
N PRO A 253 -2.20 31.56 7.06
CA PRO A 253 -1.51 32.50 7.94
C PRO A 253 -0.43 31.76 8.74
N GLY A 254 0.79 32.31 8.73
CA GLY A 254 1.91 31.76 9.49
C GLY A 254 2.61 30.56 8.83
N LEU A 255 2.27 30.20 7.58
CA LEU A 255 2.94 29.11 6.85
C LEU A 255 4.47 29.27 6.83
N GLN A 256 4.96 30.50 6.60
CA GLN A 256 6.39 30.80 6.56
C GLN A 256 7.08 30.68 7.93
N ALA A 257 6.31 30.71 9.03
CA ALA A 257 6.83 30.60 10.39
C ALA A 257 6.88 29.15 10.89
N LEU A 258 6.42 28.17 10.11
CA LEU A 258 6.43 26.77 10.52
C LEU A 258 7.87 26.22 10.60
N PRO A 259 8.19 25.39 11.61
CA PRO A 259 9.53 24.80 11.79
C PRO A 259 10.05 24.04 10.57
N HIS A 260 9.16 23.47 9.76
CA HIS A 260 9.49 22.69 8.58
C HIS A 260 9.25 23.44 7.25
N TYR A 261 9.00 24.75 7.29
CA TYR A 261 8.72 25.54 6.08
C TYR A 261 9.84 25.45 5.04
N ALA A 262 11.11 25.41 5.46
CA ALA A 262 12.26 25.30 4.56
C ALA A 262 12.23 24.06 3.66
N MET A 263 11.61 22.98 4.14
CA MET A 263 11.37 21.75 3.37
C MET A 263 10.16 21.92 2.46
N PHE A 264 9.03 22.38 3.01
CA PHE A 264 7.78 22.48 2.25
C PHE A 264 7.82 23.50 1.12
N LYS A 265 8.52 24.62 1.29
CA LYS A 265 8.49 25.74 0.35
C LYS A 265 8.93 25.38 -1.08
N GLN A 266 9.68 24.29 -1.25
CA GLN A 266 10.20 23.80 -2.53
C GLN A 266 9.17 22.99 -3.31
N PHE A 267 8.12 22.49 -2.64
CA PHE A 267 7.09 21.68 -3.28
C PHE A 267 5.98 22.52 -3.90
N PRO A 268 5.36 22.04 -4.99
CA PRO A 268 4.19 22.67 -5.56
C PRO A 268 3.04 22.81 -4.55
N LEU A 269 2.28 23.90 -4.64
CA LEU A 269 1.11 24.13 -3.78
C LEU A 269 0.12 22.96 -3.82
N GLY A 270 -0.18 22.46 -5.03
CA GLY A 270 -1.07 21.32 -5.23
C GLY A 270 -0.52 20.03 -4.61
N THR A 271 0.80 19.83 -4.63
CA THR A 271 1.48 18.68 -4.01
C THR A 271 1.35 18.73 -2.48
N ILE A 272 1.43 19.92 -1.87
CA ILE A 272 1.28 20.04 -0.42
C ILE A 272 -0.14 19.68 0.04
N GLY A 273 -1.17 20.02 -0.73
CA GLY A 273 -2.53 19.58 -0.44
C GLY A 273 -2.72 18.05 -0.50
N VAL A 274 -1.88 17.34 -1.27
CA VAL A 274 -1.90 15.87 -1.35
C VAL A 274 -1.16 15.23 -0.17
N PHE A 275 0.06 15.69 0.09
CA PHE A 275 0.97 15.00 1.02
C PHE A 275 0.89 15.52 2.46
N ALA A 276 0.32 16.71 2.68
CA ALA A 276 0.17 17.31 4.00
C ALA A 276 -1.24 17.91 4.18
N PRO A 277 -2.32 17.10 4.13
CA PRO A 277 -3.70 17.59 4.26
C PRO A 277 -3.99 18.24 5.62
N GLN A 278 -3.21 17.91 6.67
CA GLN A 278 -3.26 18.58 7.98
C GLN A 278 -2.78 20.04 7.91
N LEU A 279 -1.83 20.33 7.00
CA LEU A 279 -1.28 21.66 6.78
C LEU A 279 -2.12 22.45 5.79
N LEU A 280 -2.59 21.79 4.74
CA LEU A 280 -3.39 22.40 3.68
C LEU A 280 -4.60 21.51 3.39
N PRO A 281 -5.69 21.67 4.15
CA PRO A 281 -6.92 20.92 3.94
C PRO A 281 -7.48 21.15 2.54
N ALA A 282 -8.18 20.15 1.99
CA ALA A 282 -8.73 20.20 0.62
C ALA A 282 -9.64 21.43 0.39
N GLU A 283 -10.46 21.79 1.37
CA GLU A 283 -11.33 22.97 1.30
C GLU A 283 -10.52 24.28 1.22
N THR A 284 -9.45 24.39 2.01
CA THR A 284 -8.54 25.54 1.99
C THR A 284 -7.79 25.64 0.66
N LEU A 285 -7.31 24.51 0.12
CA LEU A 285 -6.70 24.48 -1.20
C LEU A 285 -7.69 24.91 -2.31
N GLN A 286 -8.96 24.50 -2.24
CA GLN A 286 -9.97 24.95 -3.20
C GLN A 286 -10.18 26.47 -3.14
N LYS A 287 -10.23 27.07 -1.95
CA LYS A 287 -10.35 28.52 -1.78
C LYS A 287 -9.15 29.27 -2.35
N ILE A 288 -7.93 28.79 -2.05
CA ILE A 288 -6.70 29.37 -2.59
C ILE A 288 -6.68 29.27 -4.12
N ALA A 289 -6.96 28.09 -4.67
CA ALA A 289 -6.92 27.89 -6.11
C ALA A 289 -7.94 28.76 -6.84
N ARG A 290 -9.15 28.93 -6.30
CA ARG A 290 -10.14 29.85 -6.88
C ARG A 290 -9.63 31.29 -6.90
N ALA A 291 -9.06 31.77 -5.78
CA ALA A 291 -8.52 33.12 -5.71
C ALA A 291 -7.32 33.33 -6.66
N LEU A 292 -6.45 32.31 -6.80
CA LEU A 292 -5.34 32.34 -7.76
C LEU A 292 -5.83 32.31 -9.22
N ASP A 293 -6.97 31.67 -9.49
CA ASP A 293 -7.56 31.58 -10.83
C ASP A 293 -8.26 32.87 -11.26
N GLU A 294 -8.58 33.73 -10.29
CA GLU A 294 -9.13 35.07 -10.51
C GLU A 294 -8.04 36.13 -10.72
N LEU A 295 -6.75 35.80 -10.52
CA LEU A 295 -5.65 36.70 -10.86
C LEU A 295 -5.65 36.99 -12.36
N ALA A 296 -5.42 38.25 -12.71
CA ALA A 296 -5.27 38.64 -14.11
C ALA A 296 -4.15 37.80 -14.75
N PRO A 297 -4.39 37.16 -15.91
CA PRO A 297 -3.34 36.39 -16.56
C PRO A 297 -2.16 37.34 -16.84
N GLU A 298 -0.97 36.96 -16.40
CA GLU A 298 0.25 37.69 -16.78
C GLU A 298 0.28 37.69 -18.31
N HIS A 299 0.03 38.85 -18.92
CA HIS A 299 0.28 39.05 -20.33
C HIS A 299 1.78 38.88 -20.53
N GLY A 300 2.16 37.71 -21.05
CA GLY A 300 3.55 37.40 -21.36
C GLY A 300 4.17 38.51 -22.21
N SER A 301 5.32 38.98 -21.73
CA SER A 301 6.35 39.61 -22.56
C SER A 301 6.94 38.60 -23.53
#